data_AF-B5VW43-F1
#
_entry.id   AF-B5VW43-F1
#
_cell.length_a   1.000
_cell.length_b   1.000
_cell.length_c   1.000
_cell.angle_alpha   90.00
_cell.angle_beta   90.00
_cell.angle_gamma   90.00
#
_symmetry.space_group_name_H-M   'P 1'
#
loop_
_entity.id
_entity.type
_entity.pdbx_description
1 polymer ?
#
loop_
_entity_poly.entity_id
_entity_poly.type
_entity_poly.pdbx_seq_one_letter_code
_entity_poly.pdbx_strand_id
1 'polypeptide(L)'
;MFNNLLKLLLNTTIKIVAITYPCATLAESLSPVLPVNFPEVPNTIPSLPERPQPEPELPPQLPTPDQLFPSPLPTPENIEETPDVSITIIVEQFSFEGNTAFSNQQLAEVTQSFLNRPITLAELLQARSAITNLYISEGYITSGAFIPPRNCNRER
;
A
#
# COMPACT_ATOMS: atom_id res chain seq x y z
N MET A 1 -34.49 20.42 17.65
CA MET A 1 -33.27 20.55 18.47
C MET A 1 -32.58 19.18 18.59
N PHE A 2 -31.97 18.68 17.49
CA PHE A 2 -31.32 17.36 17.44
C PHE A 2 -29.82 17.46 17.10
N ASN A 3 -29.21 18.60 17.40
CA ASN A 3 -27.78 18.82 17.19
C ASN A 3 -27.10 18.69 18.54
N ASN A 4 -26.79 17.46 18.97
CA ASN A 4 -25.79 17.16 20.01
C ASN A 4 -25.47 15.66 20.16
N LEU A 5 -25.91 14.79 19.23
CA LEU A 5 -25.61 13.34 19.28
C LEU A 5 -24.41 12.91 18.41
N LEU A 6 -23.72 13.85 17.75
CA LEU A 6 -22.58 13.55 16.87
C LEU A 6 -21.29 14.25 17.31
N LYS A 7 -21.13 14.53 18.61
CA LYS A 7 -19.79 14.54 19.21
C LYS A 7 -19.54 13.14 19.73
N LEU A 8 -19.25 12.26 18.79
CA LEU A 8 -18.80 10.91 19.04
C LEU A 8 -17.42 11.02 19.71
N LEU A 9 -17.40 11.31 21.00
CA LEU A 9 -16.26 11.13 21.89
C LEU A 9 -16.00 9.62 21.98
N LEU A 10 -15.51 9.03 20.89
CA LEU A 10 -14.88 7.73 20.99
C LEU A 10 -13.50 7.99 21.57
N ASN A 11 -13.35 7.68 22.85
CA ASN A 11 -12.05 7.46 23.46
C ASN A 11 -11.44 6.24 22.75
N THR A 12 -10.82 6.46 21.59
CA THR A 12 -10.43 5.38 20.68
C THR A 12 -8.95 5.12 20.85
N THR A 13 -8.63 4.07 21.61
CA THR A 13 -7.30 3.46 21.52
C THR A 13 -7.18 2.80 20.16
N ILE A 14 -6.25 3.29 19.33
CA ILE A 14 -5.97 2.69 18.02
C ILE A 14 -4.86 1.66 18.19
N LYS A 15 -5.15 0.42 17.81
CA LYS A 15 -4.16 -0.66 17.79
C LYS A 15 -3.36 -0.60 16.49
N ILE A 16 -2.05 -0.69 16.58
CA ILE A 16 -1.16 -0.85 15.42
C ILE A 16 -0.36 -2.10 15.64
N VAL A 17 -0.53 -3.07 14.74
CA VAL A 17 0.22 -4.32 14.81
C VAL A 17 1.43 -4.21 13.89
N ALA A 18 2.62 -4.41 14.45
CA ALA A 18 3.85 -4.52 13.67
C ALA A 18 4.14 -5.99 13.38
N ILE A 19 4.26 -6.34 12.10
CA ILE A 19 4.64 -7.69 11.69
C ILE A 19 6.14 -7.67 11.39
N THR A 20 6.91 -8.40 12.19
CA THR A 20 8.35 -8.57 11.99
C THR A 20 8.64 -9.96 11.46
N TYR A 21 9.30 -10.05 10.31
CA TYR A 21 9.92 -11.30 9.87
C TYR A 21 11.40 -11.26 10.22
N PRO A 22 11.94 -12.26 10.94
CA PRO A 22 13.38 -12.39 11.06
C PRO A 22 13.94 -12.62 9.67
N CYS A 23 14.83 -11.74 9.21
CA CYS A 23 15.70 -12.07 8.10
C CYS A 23 16.62 -13.18 8.59
N ALA A 24 16.33 -14.43 8.20
CA ALA A 24 17.31 -15.49 8.36
C ALA A 24 18.51 -15.08 7.52
N THR A 25 19.62 -14.73 8.19
CA THR A 25 20.90 -14.48 7.54
C THR A 25 21.30 -15.77 6.83
N LEU A 26 21.06 -15.84 5.53
CA LEU A 26 21.69 -16.83 4.69
C LEU A 26 23.16 -16.41 4.61
N ALA A 27 23.95 -16.90 5.55
CA ALA A 27 25.38 -17.01 5.35
C ALA A 27 25.57 -17.97 4.17
N GLU A 28 25.55 -17.44 2.95
CA GLU A 28 26.04 -18.16 1.79
C GLU A 28 27.52 -18.42 2.04
N SER A 29 27.79 -19.65 2.50
CA SER A 29 29.08 -20.29 2.38
C SER A 29 29.58 -20.07 0.96
N LEU A 30 30.60 -19.22 0.81
CA LEU A 30 31.31 -19.02 -0.45
C LEU A 30 32.01 -20.34 -0.79
N SER A 31 31.27 -21.26 -1.40
CA SER A 31 31.82 -22.42 -2.06
C SER A 31 32.60 -21.92 -3.27
N PRO A 32 33.87 -22.33 -3.47
CA PRO A 32 34.60 -21.94 -4.66
C PRO A 32 33.89 -22.53 -5.89
N VAL A 33 33.40 -21.65 -6.78
CA VAL A 33 32.82 -22.06 -8.06
C VAL A 33 33.93 -22.68 -8.89
N LEU A 34 33.90 -24.00 -9.02
CA LEU A 34 34.73 -24.69 -10.01
C LEU A 34 34.28 -24.25 -11.42
N PRO A 35 35.21 -24.07 -12.37
CA PRO A 35 34.83 -23.77 -13.74
C PRO A 35 34.00 -24.92 -14.32
N VAL A 36 32.73 -24.67 -14.59
CA VAL A 36 31.84 -25.60 -15.28
C VAL A 36 32.28 -25.64 -16.74
N ASN A 37 32.91 -26.74 -17.15
CA ASN A 37 33.16 -27.04 -18.55
C ASN A 37 31.82 -27.48 -19.18
N PHE A 38 31.17 -26.60 -19.93
CA PHE A 38 29.96 -26.94 -20.66
C PHE A 38 30.31 -27.84 -21.86
N PRO A 39 29.63 -28.98 -22.07
CA PRO A 39 29.77 -29.73 -23.31
C PRO A 39 29.22 -28.88 -24.47
N GLU A 40 30.02 -28.69 -25.50
CA GLU A 40 29.66 -27.96 -26.72
C GLU A 40 28.56 -28.76 -27.44
N VAL A 41 27.32 -28.27 -27.39
CA VAL A 41 26.19 -28.84 -28.13
C VAL A 41 26.45 -28.64 -29.63
N PRO A 42 26.43 -29.70 -30.45
CA PRO A 42 26.58 -29.53 -31.90
C PRO A 42 25.42 -28.69 -32.45
N ASN A 43 25.76 -27.52 -32.98
CA ASN A 43 24.85 -26.56 -33.61
C ASN A 43 24.28 -27.10 -34.93
N THR A 44 23.43 -28.13 -34.88
CA THR A 44 22.63 -28.53 -36.04
C THR A 44 21.16 -28.36 -35.69
N ILE A 45 20.68 -27.13 -35.85
CA ILE A 45 19.24 -26.84 -35.87
C ILE A 45 18.75 -27.28 -37.26
N PRO A 46 17.83 -28.25 -37.39
CA PRO A 46 17.21 -28.53 -38.68
C PRO A 46 16.39 -27.31 -39.10
N SER A 47 16.73 -26.72 -40.25
CA SER A 47 15.96 -25.62 -40.84
C SER A 47 14.55 -26.08 -41.16
N LEU A 48 13.57 -25.57 -40.40
CA LEU A 48 12.15 -25.75 -40.68
C LEU A 48 11.83 -25.06 -42.02
N PRO A 49 11.10 -25.68 -42.96
CA PRO A 49 10.72 -25.03 -44.21
C PRO A 49 9.90 -23.76 -43.91
N GLU A 50 10.31 -22.63 -44.50
CA GLU A 50 9.58 -21.37 -44.42
C GLU A 50 8.19 -21.54 -45.04
N ARG A 51 7.18 -21.61 -44.17
CA ARG A 51 5.78 -21.49 -44.56
C ARG A 51 5.58 -20.05 -45.03
N PRO A 52 4.89 -19.78 -46.16
CA PRO A 52 4.57 -18.42 -46.57
C PRO A 52 3.85 -17.73 -45.41
N GLN A 53 4.53 -16.79 -44.76
CA GLN A 53 3.94 -16.01 -43.68
C GLN A 53 2.97 -15.04 -44.34
N PRO A 54 1.68 -15.03 -43.97
CA PRO A 54 0.77 -13.99 -44.45
C PRO A 54 1.39 -12.63 -44.14
N GLU A 55 1.45 -11.76 -45.13
CA GLU A 55 1.86 -10.37 -44.92
C GLU A 55 0.99 -9.79 -43.80
N PRO A 56 1.57 -9.19 -42.75
CA PRO A 56 0.78 -8.59 -41.69
C PRO A 56 -0.13 -7.52 -42.31
N GLU A 57 -1.44 -7.77 -42.33
CA GLU A 57 -2.40 -6.71 -42.65
C GLU A 57 -2.19 -5.60 -41.60
N LEU A 58 -1.93 -4.39 -42.09
CA LEU A 58 -1.81 -3.21 -41.25
C LEU A 58 -3.08 -3.12 -40.39
N PRO A 59 -2.96 -3.05 -39.05
CA PRO A 59 -4.11 -2.89 -38.19
C PRO A 59 -4.92 -1.65 -38.63
N PRO A 60 -6.26 -1.70 -38.53
CA PRO A 60 -7.09 -0.55 -38.87
C PRO A 60 -6.61 0.67 -38.08
N GLN A 61 -6.57 1.84 -38.74
CA GLN A 61 -6.15 3.07 -38.09
C GLN A 61 -7.07 3.35 -36.89
N LEU A 62 -6.46 3.65 -35.75
CA LEU A 62 -7.20 4.03 -34.55
C LEU A 62 -8.00 5.32 -34.81
N PRO A 63 -9.24 5.41 -34.32
CA PRO A 63 -10.03 6.63 -34.44
C PRO A 63 -9.31 7.79 -33.74
N THR A 64 -9.43 8.98 -34.30
CA THR A 64 -8.85 10.21 -33.73
C THR A 64 -9.57 10.55 -32.42
N PRO A 65 -8.91 11.11 -31.39
CA PRO A 65 -9.54 11.41 -30.10
C PRO A 65 -10.87 12.17 -30.19
N ASP A 66 -11.00 13.12 -31.14
CA ASP A 66 -12.23 13.88 -31.37
C ASP A 66 -13.43 13.04 -31.86
N GLN A 67 -13.18 11.84 -32.42
CA GLN A 67 -14.23 10.91 -32.83
C GLN A 67 -14.68 9.97 -31.70
N LEU A 68 -13.87 9.83 -30.63
CA LEU A 68 -14.17 8.98 -29.48
C LEU A 68 -15.02 9.70 -28.42
N PHE A 69 -14.98 11.02 -28.37
CA PHE A 69 -15.72 11.81 -27.38
C PHE A 69 -16.83 12.61 -28.06
N PRO A 70 -18.12 12.40 -27.73
CA PRO A 70 -19.16 13.34 -28.12
C PRO A 70 -18.88 14.71 -27.49
N SER A 71 -19.27 15.78 -28.20
CA SER A 71 -19.10 17.17 -27.75
C SER A 71 -19.62 17.35 -26.31
N PRO A 72 -18.97 18.20 -25.49
CA PRO A 72 -19.35 18.35 -24.09
C PRO A 72 -20.81 18.78 -23.97
N LEU A 73 -21.61 18.03 -23.20
CA LEU A 73 -22.93 18.48 -22.79
C LEU A 73 -22.80 19.80 -22.01
N PRO A 74 -23.81 20.69 -22.07
CA PRO A 74 -23.84 21.86 -21.20
C PRO A 74 -23.74 21.40 -19.75
N THR A 75 -22.67 21.84 -19.08
CA THR A 75 -22.43 21.62 -17.66
C THR A 75 -23.64 22.14 -16.88
N PRO A 76 -24.37 21.31 -16.12
CA PRO A 76 -25.30 21.85 -15.13
C PRO A 76 -24.46 22.65 -14.14
N GLU A 77 -24.69 23.95 -14.11
CA GLU A 77 -24.14 24.91 -13.16
C GLU A 77 -24.77 24.68 -11.79
N ASN A 78 -24.51 23.51 -11.21
CA ASN A 78 -24.74 23.20 -9.81
C ASN A 78 -23.94 21.93 -9.49
N ILE A 79 -22.64 22.09 -9.26
CA ILE A 79 -21.95 21.19 -8.35
C ILE A 79 -22.55 21.55 -6.99
N GLU A 80 -23.66 20.92 -6.62
CA GLU A 80 -24.01 20.83 -5.22
C GLU A 80 -22.80 20.18 -4.59
N GLU A 81 -22.05 20.97 -3.83
CA GLU A 81 -20.95 20.52 -3.00
C GLU A 81 -21.48 19.29 -2.27
N THR A 82 -21.08 18.10 -2.75
CA THR A 82 -21.22 16.89 -1.95
C THR A 82 -20.63 17.30 -0.61
N PRO A 83 -21.38 17.24 0.51
CA PRO A 83 -20.83 17.66 1.77
C PRO A 83 -19.56 16.84 1.94
N ASP A 84 -18.41 17.50 1.84
CA ASP A 84 -17.12 16.95 2.15
C ASP A 84 -17.16 16.74 3.66
N VAL A 85 -17.83 15.67 4.07
CA VAL A 85 -17.82 15.23 5.45
C VAL A 85 -16.45 14.59 5.61
N SER A 86 -15.43 15.45 5.72
CA SER A 86 -14.11 15.13 6.21
C SER A 86 -14.28 14.60 7.62
N ILE A 87 -14.53 13.29 7.73
CA ILE A 87 -14.66 12.59 9.00
C ILE A 87 -13.31 12.72 9.70
N THR A 88 -13.29 13.48 10.79
CA THR A 88 -12.13 13.68 11.64
C THR A 88 -12.27 12.85 12.91
N ILE A 89 -11.14 12.31 13.37
CA ILE A 89 -11.04 11.46 14.56
C ILE A 89 -9.99 12.09 15.46
N ILE A 90 -10.24 12.10 16.77
CA ILE A 90 -9.24 12.51 17.76
C ILE A 90 -8.64 11.24 18.36
N VAL A 91 -7.32 11.08 18.23
CA VAL A 91 -6.60 9.93 18.77
C VAL A 91 -5.92 10.35 20.07
N GLU A 92 -6.30 9.73 21.17
CA GLU A 92 -5.68 9.98 22.48
C GLU A 92 -4.39 9.17 22.64
N GLN A 93 -4.37 7.94 22.12
CA GLN A 93 -3.25 7.02 22.28
C GLN A 93 -3.20 5.97 21.17
N PHE A 94 -1.97 5.62 20.76
CA PHE A 94 -1.67 4.42 19.99
C PHE A 94 -1.23 3.28 20.92
N SER A 95 -1.78 2.09 20.69
CA SER A 95 -1.36 0.84 21.32
C SER A 95 -0.66 -0.02 20.27
N PHE A 96 0.55 -0.48 20.59
CA PHE A 96 1.34 -1.30 19.67
C PHE A 96 1.28 -2.76 20.10
N GLU A 97 1.10 -3.65 19.13
CA GLU A 97 1.10 -5.10 19.32
C GLU A 97 2.05 -5.76 18.31
N GLY A 98 2.71 -6.86 18.69
CA GLY A 98 3.60 -7.60 17.80
C GLY A 98 4.96 -6.96 17.51
N ASN A 99 5.24 -5.76 18.04
CA ASN A 99 6.56 -5.13 17.92
C ASN A 99 7.59 -5.84 18.80
N THR A 100 8.59 -6.45 18.17
CA THR A 100 9.71 -7.13 18.83
C THR A 100 11.04 -6.40 18.66
N ALA A 101 11.22 -5.71 17.52
CA ALA A 101 12.44 -4.97 17.18
C ALA A 101 12.51 -3.58 17.84
N PHE A 102 11.37 -2.92 18.04
CA PHE A 102 11.30 -1.58 18.66
C PHE A 102 10.42 -1.59 19.89
N SER A 103 10.77 -0.75 20.85
CA SER A 103 9.96 -0.56 22.06
C SER A 103 8.72 0.29 21.79
N ASN A 104 7.71 0.15 22.65
CA ASN A 104 6.50 0.98 22.56
C ASN A 104 6.81 2.48 22.65
N GLN A 105 7.88 2.85 23.36
CA GLN A 105 8.31 4.25 23.49
C GLN A 105 8.86 4.79 22.16
N GLN A 106 9.70 4.03 21.47
CA GLN A 106 10.22 4.41 20.16
C GLN A 106 9.10 4.58 19.13
N LEU A 107 8.12 3.68 19.14
CA LEU A 107 6.95 3.79 18.25
C LEU A 107 6.01 4.96 18.63
N ALA A 108 5.91 5.27 19.93
CA ALA A 108 5.14 6.41 20.41
C ALA A 108 5.74 7.75 19.96
N GLU A 109 7.07 7.87 19.94
CA GLU A 109 7.76 9.07 19.44
C GLU A 109 7.44 9.34 17.96
N VAL A 110 7.47 8.30 17.12
CA VAL A 110 7.14 8.41 15.69
C VAL A 110 5.68 8.82 15.44
N THR A 111 4.78 8.46 16.34
CA THR A 111 3.33 8.72 16.20
C THR A 111 2.83 9.93 16.99
N GLN A 112 3.71 10.58 17.76
CA GLN A 112 3.34 11.66 18.68
C GLN A 112 2.62 12.82 18.00
N SER A 113 3.03 13.18 16.77
CA SER A 113 2.45 14.28 16.00
C SER A 113 0.99 14.05 15.56
N PHE A 114 0.47 12.84 15.73
CA PHE A 114 -0.91 12.46 15.36
C PHE A 114 -1.84 12.36 16.58
N LEU A 115 -1.36 12.64 17.78
CA LEU A 115 -2.13 12.57 19.02
C LEU A 115 -2.79 13.91 19.38
N ASN A 116 -3.89 13.83 20.15
CA ASN A 116 -4.59 14.96 20.77
C ASN A 116 -5.03 16.07 19.82
N ARG A 117 -5.21 15.73 18.54
CA ARG A 117 -5.72 16.65 17.52
C ARG A 117 -6.71 15.93 16.60
N PRO A 118 -7.64 16.66 15.98
CA PRO A 118 -8.47 16.09 14.93
C PRO A 118 -7.57 15.73 13.74
N ILE A 119 -7.58 14.46 13.36
CA ILE A 119 -6.89 13.93 12.20
C ILE A 119 -7.88 13.28 11.23
N THR A 120 -7.58 13.37 9.94
CA THR A 120 -8.31 12.67 8.88
C THR A 120 -7.90 11.20 8.81
N LEU A 121 -8.66 10.39 8.06
CA LEU A 121 -8.26 9.02 7.75
C LEU A 121 -6.88 8.96 7.05
N ALA A 122 -6.59 9.92 6.17
CA ALA A 122 -5.31 9.99 5.48
C ALA A 122 -4.14 10.18 6.45
N GLU A 123 -4.28 11.09 7.43
CA GLU A 123 -3.28 11.32 8.47
C GLU A 123 -3.12 10.11 9.41
N LEU A 124 -4.21 9.40 9.70
CA LEU A 124 -4.14 8.15 10.45
C LEU A 124 -3.34 7.06 9.69
N LEU A 125 -3.57 6.94 8.37
CA LEU A 125 -2.79 6.04 7.51
C LEU A 125 -1.32 6.51 7.38
N GLN A 126 -1.08 7.81 7.51
CA GLN A 126 0.28 8.36 7.57
C GLN A 126 1.00 7.92 8.85
N ALA A 127 0.34 7.92 10.01
CA ALA A 127 0.92 7.39 11.26
C ALA A 127 1.35 5.92 11.12
N ARG A 128 0.49 5.07 10.52
CA ARG A 128 0.83 3.68 10.16
C ARG A 128 2.05 3.61 9.23
N SER A 129 2.10 4.48 8.22
CA SER A 129 3.21 4.52 7.26
C SER A 129 4.52 4.97 7.90
N ALA A 130 4.48 5.92 8.84
CA ALA A 130 5.65 6.39 9.57
C ALA A 130 6.32 5.25 10.35
N ILE A 131 5.54 4.40 11.00
CA ILE A 131 6.05 3.19 11.67
C ILE A 131 6.66 2.22 10.66
N THR A 132 5.98 1.97 9.54
CA THR A 132 6.50 1.09 8.49
C THR A 132 7.84 1.59 7.96
N ASN A 133 7.97 2.91 7.76
CA ASN A 133 9.21 3.53 7.31
C ASN A 133 10.35 3.40 8.34
N LEU A 134 10.06 3.51 9.65
CA LEU A 134 11.04 3.26 10.71
C LEU A 134 11.61 1.82 10.61
N TYR A 135 10.74 0.84 10.41
CA TYR A 135 11.18 -0.55 10.22
C TYR A 135 12.03 -0.71 8.97
N ILE A 136 11.60 -0.14 7.84
CA ILE A 136 12.34 -0.21 6.58
C ILE A 136 13.71 0.48 6.71
N SER A 137 13.80 1.64 7.35
CA SER A 137 15.06 2.39 7.50
C SER A 137 16.09 1.65 8.33
N GLU A 138 15.65 0.80 9.27
CA GLU A 138 16.50 -0.02 10.13
C GLU A 138 16.73 -1.44 9.56
N GLY A 139 16.38 -1.67 8.29
CA GLY A 139 16.70 -2.91 7.57
C GLY A 139 15.62 -3.99 7.59
N TYR A 140 14.46 -3.73 8.20
CA TYR A 140 13.33 -4.66 8.25
C TYR A 140 12.39 -4.50 7.04
N ILE A 141 12.91 -4.68 5.81
CA ILE A 141 12.20 -4.37 4.56
C ILE A 141 10.92 -5.17 4.31
N THR A 142 10.79 -6.36 4.89
CA THR A 142 9.59 -7.21 4.80
C THR A 142 8.60 -6.96 5.94
N SER A 143 8.89 -6.00 6.82
CA SER A 143 8.06 -5.66 7.98
C SER A 143 7.14 -4.48 7.66
N GLY A 144 6.03 -4.40 8.40
CA GLY A 144 5.09 -3.31 8.23
C GLY A 144 4.07 -3.22 9.35
N ALA A 145 3.40 -2.08 9.41
CA ALA A 145 2.36 -1.79 10.38
C ALA A 145 0.98 -1.78 9.71
N PHE A 146 -0.04 -2.29 10.41
CA PHE A 146 -1.43 -2.16 9.98
C PHE A 146 -2.36 -1.76 11.13
N ILE A 147 -3.48 -1.12 10.76
CA ILE A 147 -4.55 -0.75 11.69
C ILE A 147 -5.67 -1.78 11.52
N PRO A 148 -6.00 -2.58 12.54
CA PRO A 148 -7.05 -3.59 12.44
C PRO A 148 -8.43 -2.93 12.31
N PRO A 149 -9.40 -3.64 11.72
CA PRO A 149 -10.78 -3.18 11.74
C PRO A 149 -11.25 -3.07 13.19
N ARG A 150 -12.00 -2.02 13.49
CA ARG A 150 -12.55 -1.80 14.83
C ARG A 150 -13.74 -2.73 15.06
N ASN A 151 -13.64 -3.60 16.08
CA ASN A 151 -14.72 -4.52 16.45
C ASN A 151 -15.81 -3.71 17.17
N CYS A 152 -16.95 -3.44 16.52
CA CYS A 152 -18.14 -3.02 17.24
C CYS A 152 -18.77 -4.24 17.94
N ASN A 153 -18.25 -4.62 19.11
CA ASN A 153 -18.95 -5.59 19.97
C ASN A 153 -20.21 -4.92 20.53
N ARG A 154 -21.35 -5.15 19.86
CA ARG A 154 -22.67 -4.85 20.40
C ARG A 154 -23.09 -6.03 21.29
N GLU A 155 -22.57 -6.06 22.51
CA GLU A 155 -23.13 -6.94 23.55
C GLU A 155 -24.57 -6.47 23.81
N ARG A 156 -25.51 -7.39 23.66
CA ARG A 156 -26.96 -7.17 23.74
C ARG A 156 -27.47 -7.25 25.17
#